data_AF-A0A2V6AWR0-F1
#
_entry.id   AF-A0A2V6AWR0-F1
#
_cell.length_a   1.000
_cell.length_b   1.000
_cell.length_c   1.000
_cell.angle_alpha   90.00
_cell.angle_beta   90.00
_cell.angle_gamma   90.00
#
_symmetry.space_group_name_H-M   'P 1'
#
loop_
_entity.id
_entity.type
_entity.pdbx_description
1 polymer ?
#
loop_
_entity_poly.entity_id
_entity_poly.type
_entity_poly.pdbx_seq_one_letter_code
_entity_poly.pdbx_strand_id
1 'polypeptide(L)'
;MNPTEIPLKSPGSVTDLSVGDVEQVERALIDASTRVPVLMFYASAIVWLLLGTLLAGFTSFKLHSPDLLSNVAVLTWGRIRPAHVNVMLYGWASMVGMGTAIWLMARLCRTTLRHPLLLVPGGAFWNLGVLLGVV
;
A
#
# COMPACT_ATOMS: atom_id res chain seq x y z
N MET A 1 14.76 49.82 -33.10
CA MET A 1 14.69 48.56 -32.33
C MET A 1 13.95 48.86 -31.04
N ASN A 2 12.69 48.42 -30.93
CA ASN A 2 11.86 48.67 -29.75
C ASN A 2 12.16 47.61 -28.66
N PRO A 3 12.55 47.96 -27.41
CA PRO A 3 13.02 46.99 -26.41
C PRO A 3 11.93 46.17 -25.69
N THR A 4 10.68 46.13 -26.16
CA THR A 4 9.53 45.80 -25.28
C THR A 4 9.00 44.37 -25.34
N GLU A 5 9.69 43.40 -25.95
CA GLU A 5 9.18 42.02 -26.04
C GLU A 5 9.91 41.03 -25.13
N ILE A 6 10.08 41.37 -23.84
CA ILE A 6 10.40 40.34 -22.84
C ILE A 6 9.12 39.53 -22.60
N PRO A 7 9.05 38.24 -22.95
CA PRO A 7 7.85 37.42 -22.75
C PRO A 7 7.74 37.07 -21.26
N LEU A 8 7.30 38.03 -20.44
CA LEU A 8 6.95 37.77 -19.06
C LEU A 8 5.64 36.97 -19.08
N LYS A 9 5.72 35.73 -18.63
CA LYS A 9 4.54 34.90 -18.36
C LYS A 9 3.58 35.74 -17.53
N SER A 10 2.43 36.08 -18.12
CA SER A 10 1.39 36.85 -17.43
C SER A 10 1.15 36.20 -16.08
N PRO A 11 1.17 36.95 -14.96
CA PRO A 11 0.68 36.41 -13.71
C PRO A 11 -0.73 35.90 -13.99
N GLY A 12 -0.99 34.64 -13.64
CA GLY A 12 -2.32 34.08 -13.76
C GLY A 12 -3.31 35.01 -13.07
N SER A 13 -4.50 35.15 -13.65
CA SER A 13 -5.63 35.85 -13.05
C SER A 13 -5.69 35.52 -11.55
N VAL A 14 -5.74 36.54 -10.68
CA VAL A 14 -5.79 36.37 -9.21
C VAL A 14 -6.91 35.40 -8.79
N THR A 15 -7.96 35.31 -9.62
CA THR A 15 -9.08 34.39 -9.50
C THR A 15 -8.67 32.91 -9.68
N ASP A 16 -7.75 32.61 -10.60
CA ASP A 16 -7.27 31.23 -10.87
C ASP A 16 -6.40 30.70 -9.74
N LEU A 17 -5.62 31.58 -9.09
CA LEU A 17 -4.85 31.25 -7.89
C LEU A 17 -5.82 30.85 -6.76
N SER A 18 -6.90 31.61 -6.55
CA SER A 18 -7.86 31.32 -5.49
C SER A 18 -8.61 29.99 -5.67
N VAL A 19 -9.01 29.63 -6.91
CA VAL A 19 -9.75 28.38 -7.17
C VAL A 19 -8.82 27.17 -7.06
N GLY A 20 -7.59 27.28 -7.59
CA GLY A 20 -6.58 26.22 -7.46
C GLY A 20 -6.20 25.95 -6.02
N ASP A 21 -6.03 27.01 -5.22
CA ASP A 21 -5.70 26.89 -3.79
C ASP A 21 -6.81 26.19 -3.00
N VAL A 22 -8.08 26.52 -3.28
CA VAL A 22 -9.24 25.89 -2.64
C VAL A 22 -9.32 24.39 -2.97
N GLU A 23 -9.14 24.01 -4.24
CA GLU A 23 -9.09 22.59 -4.62
C GLU A 23 -7.92 21.84 -3.96
N GLN A 24 -6.77 22.50 -3.82
CA GLN A 24 -5.59 21.90 -3.20
C GLN A 24 -5.80 21.65 -1.70
N VAL A 25 -6.45 22.59 -1.00
CA VAL A 25 -6.82 22.43 0.41
C VAL A 25 -7.86 21.33 0.59
N GLU A 26 -8.88 21.27 -0.28
CA GLU A 26 -9.90 20.20 -0.23
C GLU A 26 -9.24 18.82 -0.38
N ARG A 27 -8.35 18.65 -1.36
CA ARG A 27 -7.60 17.41 -1.58
C ARG A 27 -6.72 17.07 -0.37
N ALA A 28 -6.07 18.06 0.23
CA ALA A 28 -5.24 17.86 1.42
C ALA A 28 -6.05 17.42 2.64
N LEU A 29 -7.27 17.95 2.82
CA LEU A 29 -8.18 17.53 3.90
C LEU A 29 -8.70 16.10 3.69
N ILE A 30 -9.02 15.74 2.44
CA ILE A 30 -9.42 14.38 2.08
C ILE A 30 -8.28 13.39 2.35
N ASP A 31 -7.06 13.71 1.91
CA ASP A 31 -5.86 12.89 2.15
C ASP A 31 -5.54 12.78 3.65
N ALA A 32 -5.70 13.87 4.42
CA ALA A 32 -5.49 13.85 5.87
C ALA A 32 -6.48 12.89 6.58
N SER A 33 -7.73 12.84 6.12
CA SER A 33 -8.76 11.95 6.69
C SER A 33 -8.50 10.46 6.43
N THR A 34 -7.87 10.13 5.29
CA THR A 34 -7.57 8.75 4.89
C THR A 34 -6.17 8.28 5.27
N ARG A 35 -5.29 9.20 5.70
CA ARG A 35 -3.89 8.92 6.02
C ARG A 35 -3.70 7.77 7.00
N VAL A 36 -4.42 7.77 8.12
CA VAL A 36 -4.23 6.76 9.18
C VAL A 36 -4.53 5.33 8.70
N PRO A 37 -5.71 5.03 8.12
CA PRO A 37 -6.00 3.68 7.64
C PRO A 37 -5.09 3.28 6.48
N VAL A 38 -4.83 4.17 5.52
CA VAL A 38 -3.97 3.88 4.37
C VAL A 38 -2.55 3.55 4.82
N LEU A 39 -1.96 4.34 5.73
CA LEU A 39 -0.63 4.06 6.26
C LEU A 39 -0.56 2.73 7.02
N MET A 40 -1.61 2.35 7.76
CA MET A 40 -1.65 1.05 8.42
C MET A 40 -1.72 -0.12 7.43
N PHE A 41 -2.55 -0.02 6.39
CA PHE A 41 -2.61 -1.04 5.33
C PHE A 41 -1.27 -1.18 4.61
N TYR A 42 -0.62 -0.07 4.28
CA TYR A 42 0.69 -0.08 3.63
C TYR A 42 1.81 -0.60 4.53
N ALA A 43 1.84 -0.20 5.81
CA ALA A 43 2.83 -0.72 6.76
C ALA A 43 2.69 -2.24 6.91
N SER A 44 1.46 -2.73 7.06
CA SER A 44 1.16 -4.16 7.10
C SER A 44 1.59 -4.86 5.81
N ALA A 45 1.26 -4.29 4.65
CA ALA A 45 1.65 -4.84 3.35
C ALA A 45 3.17 -4.98 3.22
N ILE A 46 3.95 -3.99 3.68
CA ILE A 46 5.41 -4.04 3.68
C ILE A 46 5.92 -5.17 4.59
N VAL A 47 5.33 -5.35 5.77
CA VAL A 47 5.68 -6.46 6.67
C VAL A 47 5.48 -7.82 5.97
N TRP A 48 4.34 -8.02 5.30
CA TRP A 48 4.07 -9.24 4.55
C TRP A 48 4.96 -9.40 3.31
N LEU A 49 5.30 -8.31 2.65
CA LEU A 49 6.26 -8.31 1.53
C LEU A 49 7.62 -8.82 2.02
N LEU A 50 8.15 -8.27 3.11
CA LEU A 50 9.42 -8.69 3.69
C LEU A 50 9.39 -10.18 4.06
N LEU A 51 8.33 -10.63 4.73
CA LEU A 51 8.11 -12.04 5.06
C LEU A 51 8.14 -12.92 3.81
N GLY A 52 7.37 -12.60 2.77
CA GLY A 52 7.35 -13.44 1.58
C GLY A 52 8.65 -13.37 0.78
N THR A 53 9.38 -12.24 0.77
CA THR A 53 10.72 -12.14 0.17
C THR A 53 11.72 -13.04 0.92
N LEU A 54 11.65 -13.10 2.25
CA LEU A 54 12.46 -14.04 3.04
C LEU A 54 12.14 -15.49 2.66
N LEU A 55 10.86 -15.87 2.58
CA LEU A 55 10.44 -17.21 2.14
C LEU A 55 10.89 -17.54 0.70
N ALA A 56 10.88 -16.55 -0.21
CA ALA A 56 11.42 -16.71 -1.56
C ALA A 56 12.91 -17.00 -1.52
N GLY A 57 13.67 -16.23 -0.73
CA GLY A 57 15.10 -16.44 -0.50
C GLY A 57 15.39 -17.85 0.02
N PHE A 58 14.65 -18.31 1.04
CA PHE A 58 14.76 -19.68 1.56
C PHE A 58 14.47 -20.74 0.49
N THR A 59 13.48 -20.50 -0.37
CA THR A 59 13.15 -21.41 -1.47
C THR A 59 14.30 -21.47 -2.49
N SER A 60 14.91 -20.33 -2.83
CA SER A 60 16.08 -20.26 -3.71
C SER A 60 17.30 -20.98 -3.12
N PHE A 61 17.59 -20.81 -1.82
CA PHE A 61 18.67 -21.54 -1.16
C PHE A 61 18.43 -23.06 -1.17
N LYS A 62 17.17 -23.50 -1.01
CA LYS A 62 16.82 -24.92 -1.02
C LYS A 62 16.98 -25.58 -2.40
N LEU A 63 16.92 -24.81 -3.49
CA LEU A 63 17.20 -25.31 -4.84
C LEU A 63 18.70 -25.58 -5.07
N HIS A 64 19.59 -24.88 -4.36
CA HIS A 64 21.04 -25.06 -4.48
C HIS A 64 21.60 -26.14 -3.54
N SER A 65 20.94 -26.45 -2.43
CA SER A 65 21.37 -27.48 -1.48
C SER A 65 20.15 -28.21 -0.91
N PRO A 66 19.68 -29.30 -1.57
CA PRO A 66 18.44 -29.98 -1.20
C PRO A 66 18.48 -30.64 0.20
N ASP A 67 19.68 -30.88 0.74
CA ASP A 67 19.89 -31.63 1.98
C ASP A 67 19.92 -30.78 3.26
N LEU A 68 19.94 -29.45 3.15
CA LEU A 68 20.34 -28.58 4.28
C LEU A 68 19.25 -28.39 5.37
N LEU A 69 18.01 -28.84 5.16
CA LEU A 69 16.87 -28.60 6.06
C LEU A 69 15.80 -29.72 5.95
N SER A 70 16.21 -30.98 5.86
CA SER A 70 15.30 -32.15 5.79
C SER A 70 14.68 -32.54 7.15
N ASN A 71 15.22 -32.01 8.25
CA ASN A 71 14.85 -32.40 9.62
C ASN A 71 13.68 -31.57 10.23
N VAL A 72 13.21 -30.52 9.54
CA VAL A 72 12.09 -29.67 10.00
C VAL A 72 10.92 -29.79 9.02
N ALA A 73 9.87 -30.52 9.42
CA ALA A 73 8.71 -30.82 8.59
C ALA A 73 7.98 -29.59 8.02
N VAL A 74 8.10 -28.43 8.68
CA VAL A 74 7.48 -27.15 8.27
C VAL A 74 8.21 -26.51 7.08
N LEU A 75 9.52 -26.77 6.89
CA LEU A 75 10.33 -26.20 5.81
C LEU A 75 10.47 -27.12 4.58
N THR A 76 9.65 -28.16 4.48
CA THR A 76 9.61 -29.02 3.30
C THR A 76 9.23 -28.21 2.05
N TRP A 77 9.85 -28.50 0.90
CA TRP A 77 9.67 -27.74 -0.34
C TRP A 77 8.19 -27.62 -0.75
N GLY A 78 7.40 -28.66 -0.49
CA GLY A 78 5.96 -28.68 -0.75
C GLY A 78 5.12 -27.75 0.15
N ARG A 79 5.63 -27.26 1.28
CA ARG A 79 4.92 -26.33 2.18
C ARG A 79 5.40 -24.89 2.03
N ILE A 80 6.70 -24.68 1.80
CA ILE A 80 7.27 -23.33 1.71
C ILE A 80 6.81 -22.57 0.45
N ARG A 81 6.64 -23.28 -0.68
CA ARG A 81 6.24 -22.67 -1.94
C ARG A 81 4.77 -22.20 -1.92
N PRO A 82 3.79 -23.00 -1.45
CA PRO A 82 2.43 -22.51 -1.20
C PRO A 82 2.38 -21.38 -0.17
N ALA A 83 3.13 -21.50 0.93
CA ALA A 83 3.18 -20.46 1.96
C ALA A 83 3.71 -19.12 1.40
N HIS A 84 4.77 -19.16 0.58
CA HIS A 84 5.31 -17.98 -0.08
C HIS A 84 4.27 -17.29 -0.98
N VAL A 85 3.61 -18.04 -1.86
CA VAL A 85 2.62 -17.45 -2.78
C VAL A 85 1.38 -16.95 -2.04
N ASN A 86 0.96 -17.61 -0.95
CA ASN A 86 -0.14 -17.16 -0.11
C ASN A 86 0.21 -15.85 0.60
N VAL A 87 1.43 -15.74 1.16
CA VAL A 87 1.91 -14.49 1.78
C VAL A 87 1.95 -13.35 0.75
N MET A 88 2.44 -13.61 -0.46
CA MET A 88 2.50 -12.58 -1.50
C MET A 88 1.12 -12.13 -1.98
N LEU A 89 0.22 -13.07 -2.22
CA LEU A 89 -1.09 -12.77 -2.79
C LEU A 89 -2.05 -12.20 -1.74
N TYR A 90 -2.19 -12.90 -0.61
CA TYR A 90 -3.14 -12.54 0.44
C TYR A 90 -2.56 -11.59 1.47
N GLY A 91 -1.26 -11.64 1.76
CA GLY A 91 -0.62 -10.70 2.67
C GLY A 91 -0.33 -9.36 1.98
N TRP A 92 0.56 -9.36 0.99
CA TRP A 92 1.02 -8.13 0.37
C TRP A 92 0.02 -7.53 -0.64
N ALA A 93 -0.33 -8.26 -1.70
CA ALA A 93 -1.08 -7.69 -2.83
C ALA A 93 -2.48 -7.21 -2.41
N SER A 94 -3.18 -7.99 -1.57
CA SER A 94 -4.51 -7.61 -1.08
C SER A 94 -4.49 -6.34 -0.21
N MET A 95 -3.48 -6.16 0.65
CA MET A 95 -3.39 -4.99 1.54
C MET A 95 -3.03 -3.71 0.79
N VAL A 96 -2.14 -3.80 -0.19
CA VAL A 96 -1.87 -2.67 -1.11
C VAL A 96 -3.14 -2.34 -1.91
N GLY A 97 -3.85 -3.36 -2.41
CA GLY A 97 -5.10 -3.17 -3.16
C GLY A 97 -6.19 -2.49 -2.32
N MET A 98 -6.41 -2.94 -1.09
CA MET A 98 -7.39 -2.31 -0.19
C MET A 98 -6.98 -0.89 0.20
N GLY A 99 -5.70 -0.67 0.55
CA GLY A 99 -5.19 0.66 0.90
C GLY A 99 -5.32 1.67 -0.26
N THR A 100 -4.98 1.25 -1.48
CA THR A 100 -5.15 2.08 -2.69
C THR A 100 -6.61 2.31 -3.02
N ALA A 101 -7.48 1.29 -2.93
CA ALA A 101 -8.91 1.43 -3.21
C ALA A 101 -9.58 2.43 -2.27
N ILE A 102 -9.29 2.39 -0.96
CA ILE A 102 -9.85 3.35 0.02
C ILE A 102 -9.41 4.77 -0.29
N TRP A 103 -8.12 4.96 -0.59
CA TRP A 103 -7.58 6.26 -0.96
C TRP A 103 -8.18 6.79 -2.27
N LEU A 104 -8.31 5.95 -3.29
CA LEU A 104 -8.92 6.30 -4.56
C LEU A 104 -10.38 6.71 -4.38
N MET A 105 -11.15 5.91 -3.63
CA MET A 105 -12.56 6.16 -3.37
C MET A 105 -12.79 7.51 -2.70
N ALA A 106 -11.99 7.87 -1.69
CA ALA A 106 -12.10 9.16 -1.02
C ALA A 106 -11.83 10.34 -1.98
N ARG A 107 -10.86 10.19 -2.87
CA ARG A 107 -10.53 11.21 -3.88
C ARG A 107 -11.58 11.34 -4.98
N LEU A 108 -12.13 10.22 -5.47
CA LEU A 108 -13.17 10.23 -6.51
C LEU A 108 -14.48 10.80 -5.99
N CYS A 109 -14.89 10.41 -4.78
CA CYS A 109 -16.12 10.87 -4.16
C CYS A 109 -16.01 12.26 -3.50
N ARG A 110 -14.80 12.86 -3.47
CA ARG A 110 -14.50 14.14 -2.80
C ARG A 110 -15.09 14.23 -1.39
N THR A 111 -14.99 13.14 -0.63
CA THR A 111 -15.62 13.03 0.68
C THR A 111 -14.60 12.59 1.73
N THR A 112 -14.66 13.24 2.90
CA THR A 112 -13.81 12.89 4.03
C THR A 112 -14.33 11.63 4.70
N LEU A 113 -13.42 10.73 5.05
CA LEU A 113 -13.79 9.49 5.71
C LEU A 113 -14.25 9.79 7.15
N ARG A 114 -15.54 9.58 7.44
CA ARG A 114 -16.16 9.96 8.74
C ARG A 114 -15.67 9.11 9.93
N HIS A 115 -15.36 7.83 9.69
CA HIS A 115 -14.86 6.91 10.72
C HIS A 115 -13.67 6.07 10.21
N PRO A 116 -12.46 6.65 10.13
CA PRO A 116 -11.26 5.94 9.67
C PRO A 116 -10.86 4.77 10.60
N LEU A 117 -11.28 4.81 11.86
CA LEU A 117 -10.97 3.77 12.85
C LEU A 117 -11.72 2.45 12.62
N LEU A 118 -12.84 2.44 11.87
CA LEU A 118 -13.57 1.19 11.58
C LEU A 118 -12.81 0.27 10.63
N LEU A 119 -11.89 0.81 9.84
CA LEU A 119 -11.05 0.03 8.92
C LEU A 119 -9.94 -0.74 9.65
N VAL A 120 -9.58 -0.30 10.86
CA VAL A 120 -8.53 -0.91 11.69
C VAL A 120 -8.88 -2.34 12.13
N PRO A 121 -10.05 -2.62 12.72
CA PRO A 121 -10.42 -3.99 13.09
C PRO A 121 -10.59 -4.88 11.86
N GLY A 122 -11.07 -4.34 10.72
CA GLY A 122 -11.15 -5.09 9.46
C GLY A 122 -9.78 -5.51 8.94
N GLY A 123 -8.80 -4.60 8.96
CA GLY A 123 -7.41 -4.90 8.60
C GLY A 123 -6.74 -5.87 9.58
N ALA A 124 -7.02 -5.74 10.88
CA ALA A 124 -6.51 -6.67 11.89
C ALA A 124 -7.09 -8.08 11.72
N PHE A 125 -8.40 -8.19 11.45
CA PHE A 125 -9.06 -9.46 11.16
C PHE A 125 -8.50 -10.11 9.90
N TRP A 126 -8.26 -9.32 8.84
CA TRP A 126 -7.64 -9.81 7.62
C TRP A 126 -6.21 -10.31 7.86
N ASN A 127 -5.40 -9.56 8.62
CA ASN A 127 -4.05 -9.99 9.02
C ASN A 127 -4.07 -11.32 9.79
N LEU A 128 -5.03 -11.52 10.68
CA LEU A 128 -5.25 -12.80 11.38
C LEU A 128 -5.61 -13.92 10.40
N GLY A 129 -6.49 -13.66 9.44
CA GLY A 129 -6.84 -14.63 8.39
C GLY A 129 -5.66 -15.05 7.53
N VAL A 130 -4.80 -14.10 7.15
CA VAL A 130 -3.56 -14.38 6.41
C VAL A 130 -2.59 -15.19 7.27
N LEU A 131 -2.42 -14.85 8.54
CA LEU A 131 -1.53 -15.56 9.45
C LEU A 131 -1.97 -17.02 9.65
N LEU A 132 -3.28 -17.26 9.79
CA LEU A 132 -3.85 -18.60 9.85
C LEU A 132 -3.72 -19.38 8.54
N GLY A 133 -3.76 -18.72 7.39
CA GLY A 133 -3.60 -19.36 6.08
C GLY A 133 -2.15 -19.70 5.70
N VAL A 134 -1.18 -19.22 6.47
CA VAL A 134 0.27 -19.41 6.22
C VAL A 134 0.88 -20.50 7.10
N VAL A 135 0.34 -20.74 8.30
CA VAL A 135 0.79 -21.78 9.25
C VAL A 135 0.23 -23.15 8.86
#